data_AF-A0A9W8X7Z2-F1
#
_entry.id   AF-A0A9W8X7Z2-F1
#
_cell.length_a   1.000
_cell.length_b   1.000
_cell.length_c   1.000
_cell.angle_alpha   90.00
_cell.angle_beta   90.00
_cell.angle_gamma   90.00
#
_symmetry.space_group_name_H-M   'P 1'
#
loop_
_entity.id
_entity.type
_entity.pdbx_description
1 polymer ?
#
loop_
_entity_poly.entity_id
_entity_poly.type
_entity_poly.pdbx_seq_one_letter_code
_entity_poly.pdbx_strand_id
1 'polypeptide(L)'
;MVTTRSKTRRASTPLSSPPVRPTLGPSDSPEMEHADDLPSERADDAAANAQVDLQDELSDDNAFDSDDDSDGIHEDHCSRHTSDLAAKCIGKTYAGKKCRYRGRIVKEGFFPHEHGITSIPCHIMCLPTELRLMIFRYVLPDVIPAASYFDKGHMAIMMVNRQFYMEASAIVYGELKFEAVVQPTYIALFGRQWHRESVDRTYVELDKQLCQAGARRIRHLEVTIQFGDKHKKINGIGVASVSHEDYEVYQVRDTVRKLVQLMAPEPSSSESMALRQLDVKPEPGPRQRWESDEVIAAIFFVLEPLLALASIDDVTLQAPPRPFHYSWKYLATAAAVGGLQTNKEFLQLRKQWVESMQSSSSGTGVKQHPKVTKAGVGTPYGTIEKFARLIYSEDAAQAQGKAKSKHGWTSSSFQGIERVLHLARVAHENGDLATIFKIHHTIMARWKQAHDQQRRSLATVSAAVSDMFYGDFQNAAGHKSEDLFAFYETSPPSSSNEDTSFKDTWPELSIRDSKIKVLDVDATVKREGARVILRKNGKKEVLLKTPAVARMLRLRKRQIMLDS
;
A
#
# COMPACT_ATOMS: atom_id res chain seq x y z
N MET A 1 29.24 67.89 -9.34
CA MET A 1 28.51 67.37 -8.17
C MET A 1 28.45 65.85 -8.31
N VAL A 2 29.21 65.16 -7.46
CA VAL A 2 29.51 63.72 -7.57
C VAL A 2 28.55 62.95 -6.68
N THR A 3 27.70 62.10 -7.27
CA THR A 3 26.78 61.21 -6.57
C THR A 3 27.48 59.91 -6.19
N THR A 4 27.55 59.64 -4.88
CA THR A 4 28.16 58.44 -4.29
C THR A 4 27.23 57.23 -4.37
N ARG A 5 27.76 56.10 -4.86
CA ARG A 5 27.10 54.78 -4.88
C ARG A 5 27.35 54.07 -3.54
N SER A 6 26.26 53.75 -2.84
CA SER A 6 26.24 52.89 -1.65
C SER A 6 26.41 51.41 -2.05
N LYS A 7 27.40 50.74 -1.46
CA LYS A 7 27.65 49.29 -1.56
C LYS A 7 26.97 48.59 -0.37
N THR A 8 25.95 47.78 -0.63
CA THR A 8 25.39 46.85 0.36
C THR A 8 26.17 45.53 0.34
N ARG A 9 26.85 45.23 1.46
CA ARG A 9 27.50 43.95 1.75
C ARG A 9 26.44 42.85 1.96
N ARG A 10 26.55 41.73 1.23
CA ARG A 10 25.84 40.48 1.57
C ARG A 10 26.49 39.87 2.81
N ALA A 11 25.68 39.65 3.85
CA ALA A 11 26.05 38.84 5.00
C ALA A 11 25.95 37.35 4.62
N SER A 12 27.06 36.63 4.77
CA SER A 12 27.13 35.18 4.67
C SER A 12 26.58 34.55 5.96
N THR A 13 25.56 33.71 5.83
CA THR A 13 25.02 32.87 6.89
C THR A 13 26.02 31.76 7.27
N PRO A 14 26.26 31.50 8.57
CA PRO A 14 27.12 30.41 9.00
C PRO A 14 26.43 29.05 8.85
N LEU A 15 27.18 28.06 8.37
CA LEU A 15 26.79 26.66 8.25
C LEU A 15 26.55 26.06 9.65
N SER A 16 25.35 25.54 9.86
CA SER A 16 24.93 24.83 11.08
C SER A 16 25.80 23.59 11.33
N SER A 17 26.30 23.46 12.56
CA SER A 17 27.05 22.30 13.02
C SER A 17 26.17 21.04 13.10
N PRO A 18 26.73 19.83 12.89
CA PRO A 18 25.97 18.58 12.97
C PRO A 18 25.59 18.22 14.42
N PRO A 19 24.50 17.45 14.63
CA PRO A 19 24.08 17.02 15.96
C PRO A 19 25.04 16.01 16.59
N VAL A 20 25.17 16.11 17.91
CA VAL A 20 25.94 15.23 18.79
C VAL A 20 25.37 13.80 18.75
N ARG A 21 26.25 12.80 18.57
CA ARG A 21 25.89 11.37 18.61
C ARG A 21 25.42 10.95 20.02
N PRO A 22 24.40 10.09 20.15
CA PRO A 22 24.09 9.47 21.43
C PRO A 22 25.11 8.37 21.78
N THR A 23 25.61 8.42 23.01
CA THR A 23 26.42 7.37 23.65
C THR A 23 25.58 6.12 23.88
N LEU A 24 26.05 4.98 23.38
CA LEU A 24 25.52 3.65 23.67
C LEU A 24 25.94 3.24 25.08
N GLY A 25 24.95 3.02 25.97
CA GLY A 25 25.16 2.32 27.24
C GLY A 25 25.15 0.79 27.03
N PRO A 26 25.79 0.02 27.94
CA PRO A 26 25.85 -1.43 27.82
C PRO A 26 24.49 -2.05 28.14
N SER A 27 24.03 -2.95 27.27
CA SER A 27 22.84 -3.78 27.50
C SER A 27 23.32 -5.21 27.75
N ASP A 28 23.15 -5.64 29.00
CA ASP A 28 23.24 -7.05 29.39
C ASP A 28 22.01 -7.80 28.86
N SER A 29 22.26 -8.90 28.15
CA SER A 29 21.26 -9.92 27.82
C SER A 29 21.91 -11.30 27.99
N PRO A 30 21.27 -12.25 28.69
CA PRO A 30 21.86 -13.56 28.94
C PRO A 30 21.67 -14.51 27.75
N GLU A 31 22.70 -15.33 27.54
CA GLU A 31 22.73 -16.47 26.63
C GLU A 31 21.65 -17.50 26.98
N MET A 32 20.96 -17.99 25.96
CA MET A 32 20.16 -19.22 26.05
C MET A 32 20.50 -20.08 24.84
N GLU A 33 21.32 -21.09 25.09
CA GLU A 33 21.62 -22.20 24.19
C GLU A 33 20.36 -23.03 23.95
N HIS A 34 20.07 -23.39 22.69
CA HIS A 34 19.37 -24.64 22.40
C HIS A 34 19.66 -25.14 20.98
N ALA A 35 20.48 -26.19 20.97
CA ALA A 35 20.38 -27.46 20.25
C ALA A 35 19.81 -27.52 18.82
N ASP A 36 20.67 -28.04 17.96
CA ASP A 36 20.43 -28.65 16.66
C ASP A 36 19.30 -29.70 16.68
N ASP A 37 18.46 -29.70 15.64
CA ASP A 37 17.85 -30.92 15.10
C ASP A 37 17.50 -30.72 13.62
N LEU A 38 18.28 -31.36 12.75
CA LEU A 38 17.98 -31.59 11.33
C LEU A 38 17.00 -32.77 11.21
N PRO A 39 16.19 -32.81 10.15
CA PRO A 39 16.26 -34.02 9.34
C PRO A 39 16.22 -33.79 7.82
N SER A 40 17.15 -34.49 7.17
CA SER A 40 16.94 -35.44 6.07
C SER A 40 16.19 -34.98 4.82
N GLU A 41 16.95 -34.91 3.74
CA GLU A 41 16.54 -35.06 2.35
C GLU A 41 15.57 -36.24 2.14
N ARG A 42 14.52 -36.05 1.31
CA ARG A 42 14.28 -36.86 0.09
C ARG A 42 12.98 -36.51 -0.64
N ALA A 43 13.10 -36.75 -1.96
CA ALA A 43 12.08 -37.03 -2.97
C ALA A 43 11.42 -35.82 -3.65
N ASP A 44 12.10 -35.43 -4.75
CA ASP A 44 11.51 -34.88 -5.95
C ASP A 44 10.41 -35.80 -6.49
N ASP A 45 9.28 -35.21 -6.90
CA ASP A 45 8.41 -35.75 -7.93
C ASP A 45 7.85 -34.59 -8.76
N ALA A 46 8.42 -34.42 -9.96
CA ALA A 46 7.98 -33.50 -10.99
C ALA A 46 7.51 -34.29 -12.22
N ALA A 47 6.29 -34.01 -12.67
CA ALA A 47 5.73 -34.35 -13.97
C ALA A 47 4.83 -33.15 -14.38
N ALA A 48 4.79 -32.62 -15.60
CA ALA A 48 5.38 -33.03 -16.87
C ALA A 48 5.42 -31.84 -17.85
N ASN A 49 6.27 -31.98 -18.87
CA ASN A 49 6.15 -31.56 -20.27
C ASN A 49 6.25 -30.08 -20.66
N ALA A 50 7.39 -29.73 -21.28
CA ALA A 50 7.43 -29.34 -22.70
C ALA A 50 8.85 -29.53 -23.27
N GLN A 51 8.97 -30.43 -24.26
CA GLN A 51 10.14 -30.64 -25.11
C GLN A 51 10.38 -29.44 -26.03
N VAL A 52 11.64 -29.04 -26.19
CA VAL A 52 12.21 -28.62 -27.49
C VAL A 52 13.64 -29.11 -27.56
N ASP A 53 13.92 -29.81 -28.66
CA ASP A 53 15.20 -30.37 -29.09
C ASP A 53 16.33 -29.35 -29.18
N LEU A 54 17.56 -29.80 -28.88
CA LEU A 54 18.76 -29.60 -29.70
C LEU A 54 19.87 -30.54 -29.20
N GLN A 55 20.18 -31.54 -30.02
CA GLN A 55 21.32 -32.44 -29.95
C GLN A 55 22.57 -31.81 -30.61
N ASP A 56 23.71 -32.45 -30.33
CA ASP A 56 25.01 -32.37 -31.00
C ASP A 56 25.87 -31.12 -30.75
N GLU A 57 27.00 -31.27 -30.04
CA GLU A 57 28.21 -31.88 -30.61
C GLU A 57 29.13 -32.44 -29.50
N LEU A 58 29.64 -33.63 -29.80
CA LEU A 58 30.64 -34.41 -29.07
C LEU A 58 32.05 -33.84 -29.33
N SER A 59 32.90 -33.92 -28.30
CA SER A 59 34.21 -34.63 -28.30
C SER A 59 35.39 -33.86 -28.91
N ASP A 60 36.44 -33.63 -28.11
CA ASP A 60 37.72 -34.33 -28.29
C ASP A 60 38.81 -33.81 -27.34
N ASP A 61 39.44 -34.80 -26.70
CA ASP A 61 40.88 -35.03 -26.56
C ASP A 61 41.80 -34.11 -25.74
N ASN A 62 42.24 -34.71 -24.62
CA ASN A 62 43.62 -35.13 -24.39
C ASN A 62 44.74 -34.26 -24.99
N ALA A 63 45.36 -33.43 -24.15
CA ALA A 63 46.74 -32.98 -24.31
C ALA A 63 47.42 -33.02 -22.93
N PHE A 64 48.07 -34.13 -22.59
CA PHE A 64 49.52 -34.30 -22.65
C PHE A 64 50.27 -33.28 -21.78
N ASP A 65 50.51 -33.68 -20.52
CA ASP A 65 51.52 -33.10 -19.65
C ASP A 65 52.88 -33.16 -20.36
N SER A 66 53.43 -31.99 -20.63
CA SER A 66 54.87 -31.83 -20.86
C SER A 66 55.37 -30.88 -19.79
N ASP A 67 56.08 -31.47 -18.83
CA ASP A 67 56.95 -30.77 -17.90
C ASP A 67 58.06 -30.12 -18.71
N ASP A 68 57.98 -28.80 -18.90
CA ASP A 68 59.13 -27.99 -19.31
C ASP A 68 59.32 -26.86 -18.29
N ASP A 69 60.41 -26.99 -17.54
CA ASP A 69 60.86 -26.13 -16.46
C ASP A 69 61.28 -24.75 -17.00
N SER A 70 60.34 -23.82 -17.10
CA SER A 70 60.62 -22.38 -17.19
C SER A 70 60.51 -21.74 -15.81
N ASP A 71 61.54 -21.93 -15.00
CA ASP A 71 61.63 -21.57 -13.59
C ASP A 71 61.95 -20.06 -13.35
N GLY A 72 61.26 -19.15 -14.05
CA GLY A 72 61.67 -17.75 -14.15
C GLY A 72 60.77 -16.67 -13.53
N ILE A 73 59.43 -16.80 -13.56
CA ILE A 73 58.57 -15.61 -13.34
C ILE A 73 57.23 -15.99 -12.68
N HIS A 74 57.26 -16.61 -11.49
CA HIS A 74 56.03 -16.84 -10.71
C HIS A 74 55.96 -15.98 -9.43
N GLU A 75 57.04 -15.29 -9.04
CA GLU A 75 57.03 -14.39 -7.87
C GLU A 75 56.19 -13.13 -8.11
N ASP A 76 56.07 -12.64 -9.35
CA ASP A 76 55.49 -11.32 -9.63
C ASP A 76 53.97 -11.31 -9.87
N HIS A 77 53.29 -12.46 -9.87
CA HIS A 77 51.90 -12.55 -10.35
C HIS A 77 50.91 -13.27 -9.43
N CYS A 78 51.18 -13.35 -8.13
CA CYS A 78 50.18 -13.82 -7.17
C CYS A 78 49.44 -12.63 -6.53
N SER A 79 48.21 -12.37 -7.00
CA SER A 79 47.32 -11.29 -6.51
C SER A 79 46.94 -11.36 -5.03
N ARG A 80 47.33 -12.43 -4.32
CA ARG A 80 47.18 -12.55 -2.86
C ARG A 80 48.31 -11.91 -2.06
N HIS A 81 49.46 -11.59 -2.66
CA HIS A 81 50.55 -10.87 -1.98
C HIS A 81 50.21 -9.41 -1.68
N THR A 82 49.21 -8.86 -2.36
CA THR A 82 48.76 -7.46 -2.22
C THR A 82 47.46 -7.30 -1.42
N SER A 83 46.92 -8.38 -0.84
CA SER A 83 45.67 -8.37 -0.04
C SER A 83 45.95 -8.62 1.46
N ASP A 84 45.02 -8.29 2.35
CA ASP A 84 45.18 -8.54 3.80
C ASP A 84 45.28 -10.04 4.18
N LEU A 85 44.94 -10.94 3.25
CA LEU A 85 45.18 -12.39 3.37
C LEU A 85 46.63 -12.81 2.99
N ALA A 86 47.50 -11.84 2.68
CA ALA A 86 48.89 -12.08 2.26
C ALA A 86 49.74 -12.76 3.33
N ALA A 87 49.37 -12.68 4.61
CA ALA A 87 50.17 -13.24 5.71
C ALA A 87 50.51 -14.73 5.53
N LYS A 88 49.58 -15.54 4.98
CA LYS A 88 49.81 -16.97 4.70
C LYS A 88 50.69 -17.23 3.47
N CYS A 89 50.67 -16.34 2.47
CA CYS A 89 51.52 -16.46 1.29
C CYS A 89 52.93 -15.95 1.60
N ILE A 90 53.03 -14.75 2.20
CA ILE A 90 54.28 -14.14 2.68
C ILE A 90 55.01 -15.09 3.65
N GLY A 91 54.30 -15.71 4.60
CA GLY A 91 54.90 -16.66 5.53
C GLY A 91 55.49 -17.93 4.88
N LYS A 92 54.95 -18.36 3.73
CA LYS A 92 55.51 -19.48 2.95
C LYS A 92 56.73 -19.05 2.14
N THR A 93 56.71 -17.84 1.58
CA THR A 93 57.84 -17.25 0.84
C THR A 93 59.04 -17.02 1.76
N TYR A 94 58.84 -16.48 2.97
CA TYR A 94 59.91 -16.36 3.97
C TYR A 94 60.45 -17.70 4.48
N ALA A 95 59.67 -18.77 4.37
CA ALA A 95 60.10 -20.13 4.68
C ALA A 95 60.72 -20.88 3.47
N GLY A 96 61.00 -20.19 2.36
CA GLY A 96 61.61 -20.76 1.16
C GLY A 96 60.71 -21.70 0.35
N LYS A 97 59.39 -21.69 0.58
CA LYS A 97 58.43 -22.57 -0.10
C LYS A 97 57.66 -21.81 -1.19
N LYS A 98 57.72 -22.30 -2.44
CA LYS A 98 57.00 -21.72 -3.60
C LYS A 98 55.48 -21.69 -3.36
N CYS A 99 54.84 -20.56 -3.68
CA CYS A 99 53.39 -20.37 -3.55
C CYS A 99 52.66 -21.07 -4.71
N ARG A 100 51.91 -22.16 -4.44
CA ARG A 100 51.22 -22.96 -5.47
C ARG A 100 49.85 -22.42 -5.92
N TYR A 101 49.46 -21.21 -5.50
CA TYR A 101 48.13 -20.68 -5.82
C TYR A 101 48.13 -20.04 -7.22
N ARG A 102 47.55 -20.72 -8.21
CA ARG A 102 47.27 -20.13 -9.53
C ARG A 102 46.11 -19.13 -9.39
N GLY A 103 46.43 -17.83 -9.33
CA GLY A 103 45.42 -16.79 -9.35
C GLY A 103 44.65 -16.82 -10.68
N ARG A 104 43.31 -16.69 -10.64
CA ARG A 104 42.55 -16.35 -11.85
C ARG A 104 43.03 -15.00 -12.33
N ILE A 105 43.58 -14.94 -13.54
CA ILE A 105 43.85 -13.69 -14.25
C ILE A 105 42.49 -13.04 -14.49
N VAL A 106 42.16 -12.01 -13.70
CA VAL A 106 41.00 -11.18 -13.95
C VAL A 106 41.40 -10.23 -15.08
N LYS A 107 40.71 -10.28 -16.22
CA LYS A 107 40.90 -9.34 -17.33
C LYS A 107 40.89 -7.90 -16.80
N GLU A 108 41.80 -7.06 -17.28
CA GLU A 108 41.79 -5.62 -17.04
C GLU A 108 40.38 -5.06 -17.31
N GLY A 109 39.83 -4.34 -16.33
CA GLY A 109 38.51 -3.73 -16.41
C GLY A 109 37.42 -4.34 -15.51
N PHE A 110 37.68 -5.47 -14.83
CA PHE A 110 36.77 -5.99 -13.81
C PHE A 110 37.35 -5.75 -12.40
N PHE A 111 36.80 -4.78 -11.68
CA PHE A 111 37.05 -4.61 -10.24
C PHE A 111 35.96 -5.35 -9.45
N PRO A 112 36.24 -6.55 -8.89
CA PRO A 112 35.30 -7.21 -7.99
C PRO A 112 35.28 -6.45 -6.67
N HIS A 113 34.29 -5.58 -6.48
CA HIS A 113 34.02 -4.94 -5.19
C HIS A 113 33.05 -5.80 -4.37
N GLU A 114 33.49 -6.98 -3.94
CA GLU A 114 32.69 -7.72 -2.97
C GLU A 114 32.84 -7.12 -1.57
N HIS A 115 34.02 -6.62 -1.17
CA HIS A 115 34.25 -5.99 0.14
C HIS A 115 35.02 -4.67 -0.02
N GLY A 116 34.37 -3.54 0.28
CA GLY A 116 34.88 -2.19 0.03
C GLY A 116 36.23 -1.92 0.70
N ILE A 117 37.27 -1.74 -0.12
CA ILE A 117 38.59 -1.32 0.35
C ILE A 117 38.57 0.22 0.44
N THR A 118 38.80 0.76 1.64
CA THR A 118 38.83 2.20 1.91
C THR A 118 40.01 2.93 1.26
N SER A 119 40.89 2.22 0.56
CA SER A 119 42.17 2.71 0.04
C SER A 119 42.19 3.12 -1.43
N ILE A 120 41.14 2.83 -2.21
CA ILE A 120 41.11 3.23 -3.64
C ILE A 120 40.38 4.58 -3.76
N PRO A 121 41.04 5.64 -4.26
CA PRO A 121 40.40 6.92 -4.45
C PRO A 121 39.25 6.79 -5.45
N CYS A 122 38.03 7.18 -5.03
CA CYS A 122 36.91 7.28 -5.95
C CYS A 122 37.19 8.43 -6.93
N HIS A 123 37.70 8.13 -8.12
CA HIS A 123 38.08 9.16 -9.10
C HIS A 123 36.93 10.06 -9.52
N ILE A 124 35.68 9.60 -9.42
CA ILE A 124 34.49 10.43 -9.64
C ILE A 124 34.41 11.58 -8.62
N MET A 125 34.89 11.39 -7.39
CA MET A 125 34.96 12.46 -6.39
C MET A 125 35.94 13.58 -6.74
N CYS A 126 36.90 13.33 -7.65
CA CYS A 126 37.81 14.35 -8.15
C CYS A 126 37.15 15.27 -9.19
N LEU A 127 36.00 14.89 -9.75
CA LEU A 127 35.27 15.73 -10.69
C LEU A 127 34.61 16.91 -9.96
N PRO A 128 34.49 18.08 -10.59
CA PRO A 128 33.62 19.15 -10.12
C PRO A 128 32.19 18.65 -9.89
N THR A 129 31.52 19.23 -8.90
CA THR A 129 30.14 18.87 -8.51
C THR A 129 29.19 18.94 -9.71
N GLU A 130 29.37 19.92 -10.58
CA GLU A 130 28.56 20.13 -11.79
C GLU A 130 28.64 18.92 -12.72
N LEU A 131 29.85 18.38 -12.95
CA LEU A 131 30.05 17.19 -13.78
C LEU A 131 29.48 15.94 -13.11
N ARG A 132 29.61 15.80 -11.78
CA ARG A 132 28.97 14.69 -11.05
C ARG A 132 27.44 14.75 -11.18
N LEU A 133 26.84 15.92 -11.02
CA LEU A 133 25.39 16.10 -11.21
C LEU A 133 24.95 15.79 -12.65
N MET A 134 25.74 16.15 -13.65
CA MET A 134 25.47 15.75 -15.05
C MET A 134 25.55 14.23 -15.24
N ILE A 135 26.56 13.58 -14.66
CA ILE A 135 26.67 12.11 -14.67
C ILE A 135 25.47 11.48 -13.98
N PHE A 136 25.06 11.99 -12.82
CA PHE A 136 23.90 11.46 -12.10
C PHE A 136 22.61 11.62 -12.92
N ARG A 137 22.39 12.76 -13.58
CA ARG A 137 21.24 12.92 -14.50
C ARG A 137 21.26 11.94 -15.66
N TYR A 138 22.44 11.60 -16.16
CA TYR A 138 22.60 10.63 -17.25
C TYR A 138 22.37 9.18 -16.81
N VAL A 139 22.81 8.84 -15.59
CA VAL A 139 22.75 7.47 -15.06
C VAL A 139 21.42 7.16 -14.37
N LEU A 140 20.80 8.15 -13.74
CA LEU A 140 19.50 7.97 -13.09
C LEU A 140 18.38 7.91 -14.14
N PRO A 141 17.32 7.12 -13.91
CA PRO A 141 16.20 7.07 -14.82
C PRO A 141 15.36 8.35 -14.74
N ASP A 142 14.70 8.71 -15.84
CA ASP A 142 13.80 9.88 -15.85
C ASP A 142 12.57 9.70 -14.95
N VAL A 143 12.12 8.44 -14.81
CA VAL A 143 10.92 8.06 -14.06
C VAL A 143 11.24 6.96 -13.07
N ILE A 144 10.80 7.14 -11.82
CA ILE A 144 10.83 6.14 -10.76
C ILE A 144 9.49 5.37 -10.77
N PRO A 145 9.40 4.18 -11.37
CA PRO A 145 8.18 3.38 -11.35
C PRO A 145 7.64 3.05 -9.95
N ALA A 146 6.32 2.92 -9.88
CA ALA A 146 5.61 2.61 -8.64
C ALA A 146 5.89 1.20 -8.11
N ALA A 147 6.05 0.21 -9.00
CA ALA A 147 6.16 -1.23 -8.68
C ALA A 147 7.53 -1.83 -9.06
N SER A 148 7.88 -2.95 -8.41
CA SER A 148 9.24 -3.45 -8.13
C SER A 148 10.10 -3.95 -9.30
N TYR A 149 9.78 -3.65 -10.56
CA TYR A 149 10.71 -3.94 -11.68
C TYR A 149 11.77 -2.84 -11.80
N PHE A 150 12.25 -2.34 -10.66
CA PHE A 150 13.39 -1.45 -10.64
C PHE A 150 14.65 -2.29 -10.79
N ASP A 151 15.39 -2.05 -11.86
CA ASP A 151 16.77 -2.51 -11.94
C ASP A 151 17.55 -1.81 -10.80
N LYS A 152 17.87 -2.60 -9.76
CA LYS A 152 18.56 -2.15 -8.55
C LYS A 152 19.90 -1.45 -8.88
N GLY A 153 20.46 -1.68 -10.07
CA GLY A 153 21.69 -1.04 -10.53
C GLY A 153 21.62 0.48 -10.58
N HIS A 154 20.50 1.07 -11.01
CA HIS A 154 20.42 2.52 -11.25
C HIS A 154 20.47 3.35 -9.95
N MET A 155 20.00 2.79 -8.84
CA MET A 155 19.97 3.47 -7.54
C MET A 155 21.19 3.14 -6.66
N ALA A 156 22.08 2.25 -7.13
CA ALA A 156 23.29 1.86 -6.39
C ALA A 156 24.19 3.06 -6.07
N ILE A 157 24.16 4.09 -6.92
CA ILE A 157 24.94 5.32 -6.73
C ILE A 157 24.61 6.06 -5.43
N MET A 158 23.38 5.91 -4.93
CA MET A 158 22.95 6.49 -3.66
C MET A 158 23.56 5.79 -2.43
N MET A 159 24.10 4.58 -2.61
CA MET A 159 24.66 3.77 -1.52
C MET A 159 26.18 3.87 -1.39
N VAL A 160 26.85 4.64 -2.27
CA VAL A 160 28.33 4.68 -2.35
C VAL A 160 28.96 5.50 -1.22
N ASN A 161 28.55 6.77 -1.08
CA ASN A 161 29.09 7.72 -0.08
C ASN A 161 28.02 8.76 0.27
N ARG A 162 28.09 9.34 1.47
CA ARG A 162 27.27 10.48 1.91
C ARG A 162 27.22 11.63 0.89
N GLN A 163 28.35 12.04 0.28
CA GLN A 163 28.34 13.14 -0.68
C GLN A 163 27.56 12.78 -1.95
N PHE A 164 27.80 11.59 -2.50
CA PHE A 164 27.02 11.06 -3.63
C PHE A 164 25.55 10.98 -3.28
N TYR A 165 25.22 10.49 -2.08
CA TYR A 165 23.83 10.45 -1.62
C TYR A 165 23.22 11.86 -1.60
N MET A 166 23.90 12.87 -1.08
CA MET A 166 23.36 14.23 -1.02
C MET A 166 23.13 14.81 -2.43
N GLU A 167 24.12 14.69 -3.32
CA GLU A 167 24.06 15.20 -4.68
C GLU A 167 23.05 14.42 -5.55
N ALA A 168 23.11 13.09 -5.55
CA ALA A 168 22.17 12.25 -6.28
C ALA A 168 20.75 12.38 -5.72
N SER A 169 20.56 12.45 -4.40
CA SER A 169 19.23 12.63 -3.82
C SER A 169 18.62 14.00 -4.13
N ALA A 170 19.44 15.04 -4.35
CA ALA A 170 18.95 16.33 -4.82
C ALA A 170 18.33 16.21 -6.22
N ILE A 171 18.95 15.44 -7.12
CA ILE A 171 18.40 15.15 -8.46
C ILE A 171 17.19 14.22 -8.35
N VAL A 172 17.34 13.08 -7.65
CA VAL A 172 16.29 12.06 -7.52
C VAL A 172 14.99 12.66 -7.02
N TYR A 173 15.02 13.41 -5.92
CA TYR A 173 13.81 13.97 -5.34
C TYR A 173 13.40 15.31 -5.96
N GLY A 174 14.35 16.09 -6.48
CA GLY A 174 14.13 17.44 -6.98
C GLY A 174 13.74 17.54 -8.45
N GLU A 175 14.16 16.57 -9.28
CA GLU A 175 14.03 16.62 -10.74
C GLU A 175 13.25 15.43 -11.29
N LEU A 176 13.51 14.20 -10.80
CA LEU A 176 12.88 12.99 -11.36
C LEU A 176 11.39 12.90 -11.03
N LYS A 177 10.67 12.20 -11.91
CA LYS A 177 9.24 11.94 -11.77
C LYS A 177 9.00 10.63 -11.04
N PHE A 178 8.17 10.64 -10.00
CA PHE A 178 7.79 9.44 -9.27
C PHE A 178 6.42 8.98 -9.69
N GLU A 179 6.27 7.69 -9.99
CA GLU A 179 4.97 7.08 -10.18
C GLU A 179 4.44 6.52 -8.85
N ALA A 180 3.16 6.77 -8.60
CA ALA A 180 2.38 6.13 -7.57
C ALA A 180 1.16 5.47 -8.19
N VAL A 181 0.86 4.24 -7.78
CA VAL A 181 -0.37 3.55 -8.16
C VAL A 181 -1.24 3.39 -6.93
N VAL A 182 -2.47 3.88 -7.00
CA VAL A 182 -3.47 3.76 -5.95
C VAL A 182 -4.59 2.84 -6.42
N GLN A 183 -4.81 1.77 -5.67
CA GLN A 183 -5.92 0.83 -5.86
C GLN A 183 -6.84 0.83 -4.62
N PRO A 184 -8.03 0.19 -4.68
CA PRO A 184 -8.87 0.07 -3.48
C PRO A 184 -8.13 -0.56 -2.29
N THR A 185 -7.29 -1.55 -2.57
CA THR A 185 -6.64 -2.40 -1.55
C THR A 185 -5.17 -2.10 -1.30
N TYR A 186 -4.50 -1.28 -2.11
CA TYR A 186 -3.08 -0.99 -1.91
C TYR A 186 -2.61 0.36 -2.47
N ILE A 187 -1.42 0.76 -2.06
CA ILE A 187 -0.62 1.86 -2.62
C ILE A 187 0.73 1.31 -3.04
N ALA A 188 1.15 1.55 -4.28
CA ALA A 188 2.51 1.28 -4.73
C ALA A 188 3.27 2.58 -4.95
N LEU A 189 4.46 2.67 -4.37
CA LEU A 189 5.37 3.83 -4.43
C LEU A 189 6.79 3.35 -4.10
N PHE A 190 7.82 3.88 -4.76
CA PHE A 190 9.23 3.50 -4.57
C PHE A 190 9.54 2.02 -4.87
N GLY A 191 8.84 1.40 -5.82
CA GLY A 191 8.96 -0.04 -6.04
C GLY A 191 8.51 -0.89 -4.84
N ARG A 192 7.83 -0.29 -3.87
CA ARG A 192 7.25 -0.95 -2.70
C ARG A 192 5.73 -0.88 -2.77
N GLN A 193 5.09 -1.85 -2.15
CA GLN A 193 3.64 -1.93 -2.09
C GLN A 193 3.20 -2.01 -0.64
N TRP A 194 2.22 -1.18 -0.28
CA TRP A 194 1.51 -1.25 0.98
C TRP A 194 0.10 -1.75 0.74
N HIS A 195 -0.23 -2.91 1.29
CA HIS A 195 -1.56 -3.49 1.23
C HIS A 195 -2.36 -3.08 2.45
N ARG A 196 -3.57 -2.56 2.23
CA ARG A 196 -4.54 -2.24 3.29
C ARG A 196 -4.97 -3.48 4.05
N GLU A 197 -5.23 -4.55 3.30
CA GLU A 197 -5.71 -5.85 3.75
C GLU A 197 -4.56 -6.86 3.56
N SER A 198 -3.39 -6.55 4.15
CA SER A 198 -2.28 -7.49 4.13
C SER A 198 -2.68 -8.75 4.90
N VAL A 199 -2.49 -9.89 4.24
CA VAL A 199 -2.66 -11.23 4.80
C VAL A 199 -1.41 -11.69 5.57
N ASP A 200 -0.35 -10.89 5.54
CA ASP A 200 0.90 -11.22 6.21
C ASP A 200 0.74 -11.06 7.71
N ARG A 201 1.33 -12.00 8.47
CA ARG A 201 1.31 -11.96 9.94
C ARG A 201 1.95 -10.70 10.52
N THR A 202 2.85 -10.06 9.78
CA THR A 202 3.55 -8.84 10.18
C THR A 202 3.06 -7.66 9.34
N TYR A 203 1.90 -7.11 9.72
CA TYR A 203 1.43 -5.87 9.12
C TYR A 203 2.44 -4.75 9.35
N VAL A 204 2.95 -4.19 8.25
CA VAL A 204 3.82 -3.01 8.30
C VAL A 204 2.98 -1.75 8.10
N GLU A 205 3.14 -0.81 9.03
CA GLU A 205 2.48 0.50 8.93
C GLU A 205 2.88 1.24 7.64
N LEU A 206 1.95 2.04 7.12
CA LEU A 206 2.08 2.72 5.83
C LEU A 206 3.37 3.56 5.71
N ASP A 207 3.67 4.31 6.77
CA ASP A 207 4.82 5.20 6.89
C ASP A 207 6.16 4.46 6.83
N LYS A 208 6.23 3.26 7.45
CA LYS A 208 7.40 2.38 7.43
C LYS A 208 7.53 1.67 6.09
N GLN A 209 6.43 1.12 5.58
CA GLN A 209 6.42 0.34 4.34
C GLN A 209 6.83 1.20 3.14
N LEU A 210 6.21 2.37 2.97
CA LEU A 210 6.46 3.27 1.83
C LEU A 210 7.47 4.38 2.13
N CYS A 211 8.14 4.35 3.28
CA CYS A 211 9.13 5.35 3.69
C CYS A 211 8.60 6.80 3.62
N GLN A 212 7.83 7.22 4.63
CA GLN A 212 7.24 8.56 4.70
C GLN A 212 8.26 9.70 4.49
N ALA A 213 9.45 9.56 5.08
CA ALA A 213 10.51 10.56 4.92
C ALA A 213 10.96 10.71 3.45
N GLY A 214 11.01 9.61 2.69
CA GLY A 214 11.27 9.64 1.25
C GLY A 214 10.11 10.24 0.47
N ALA A 215 8.88 9.82 0.77
CA ALA A 215 7.67 10.29 0.09
C ALA A 215 7.52 11.81 0.16
N ARG A 216 7.75 12.41 1.33
CA ARG A 216 7.69 13.87 1.54
C ARG A 216 8.79 14.67 0.82
N ARG A 217 9.83 14.02 0.30
CA ARG A 217 10.87 14.71 -0.48
C ARG A 217 10.52 14.82 -1.96
N ILE A 218 9.59 14.02 -2.45
CA ILE A 218 9.18 13.98 -3.86
C ILE A 218 8.68 15.36 -4.30
N ARG A 219 9.26 15.90 -5.37
CA ARG A 219 8.80 17.16 -5.99
C ARG A 219 7.88 16.95 -7.19
N HIS A 220 8.04 15.87 -7.95
CA HIS A 220 7.22 15.58 -9.12
C HIS A 220 6.58 14.20 -8.96
N LEU A 221 5.25 14.17 -8.82
CA LEU A 221 4.49 12.95 -8.57
C LEU A 221 3.46 12.73 -9.69
N GLU A 222 3.46 11.53 -10.26
CA GLU A 222 2.38 11.02 -11.09
C GLU A 222 1.58 9.99 -10.30
N VAL A 223 0.29 10.23 -10.14
CA VAL A 223 -0.61 9.32 -9.42
C VAL A 223 -1.59 8.71 -10.38
N THR A 224 -1.49 7.39 -10.58
CA THR A 224 -2.49 6.60 -11.28
C THR A 224 -3.48 6.03 -10.27
N ILE A 225 -4.75 6.40 -10.40
CA ILE A 225 -5.81 6.00 -9.46
C ILE A 225 -6.75 5.04 -10.16
N GLN A 226 -6.64 3.78 -9.79
CA GLN A 226 -7.45 2.69 -10.31
C GLN A 226 -8.61 2.41 -9.36
N PHE A 227 -9.81 2.29 -9.92
CA PHE A 227 -11.03 1.93 -9.19
C PHE A 227 -11.94 1.13 -10.11
N GLY A 228 -12.86 0.31 -9.58
CA GLY A 228 -13.56 -0.70 -10.38
C GLY A 228 -12.86 -2.05 -10.42
N ASP A 229 -12.09 -2.40 -9.37
CA ASP A 229 -11.22 -3.57 -9.34
C ASP A 229 -12.00 -4.90 -9.38
N LYS A 230 -11.30 -5.97 -9.76
CA LYS A 230 -11.80 -7.32 -10.01
C LYS A 230 -12.17 -8.10 -8.74
N HIS A 231 -12.37 -7.44 -7.60
CA HIS A 231 -12.59 -8.15 -6.36
C HIS A 231 -13.84 -9.02 -6.44
N LYS A 232 -13.74 -10.20 -5.82
CA LYS A 232 -14.88 -11.10 -5.64
C LYS A 232 -16.00 -10.32 -4.93
N LYS A 233 -17.25 -10.63 -5.25
CA LYS A 233 -18.39 -10.09 -4.51
C LYS A 233 -18.11 -10.25 -3.02
N ILE A 234 -18.08 -9.14 -2.31
CA ILE A 234 -17.85 -9.14 -0.88
C ILE A 234 -19.18 -9.46 -0.19
N ASN A 235 -19.14 -10.42 0.74
CA ASN A 235 -20.31 -10.83 1.49
C ASN A 235 -20.88 -9.63 2.29
N GLY A 236 -22.21 -9.50 2.33
CA GLY A 236 -22.89 -8.37 2.99
C GLY A 236 -22.87 -7.05 2.22
N ILE A 237 -22.12 -6.93 1.11
CA ILE A 237 -22.15 -5.77 0.21
C ILE A 237 -23.13 -6.03 -0.95
N GLY A 238 -23.98 -5.06 -1.25
CA GLY A 238 -25.09 -5.19 -2.21
C GLY A 238 -26.44 -5.53 -1.55
N VAL A 239 -26.43 -5.81 -0.24
CA VAL A 239 -27.61 -6.04 0.60
C VAL A 239 -27.70 -4.91 1.64
N ALA A 240 -28.89 -4.59 2.14
CA ALA A 240 -29.10 -3.64 3.25
C ALA A 240 -28.44 -2.25 3.02
N SER A 241 -28.80 -1.62 1.89
CA SER A 241 -28.53 -0.23 1.48
C SER A 241 -27.09 0.17 1.11
N VAL A 242 -26.12 -0.75 1.12
CA VAL A 242 -24.75 -0.48 0.62
C VAL A 242 -24.58 -1.10 -0.76
N SER A 243 -24.39 -0.29 -1.80
CA SER A 243 -24.05 -0.81 -3.14
C SER A 243 -22.55 -1.13 -3.24
N HIS A 244 -22.20 -2.08 -4.11
CA HIS A 244 -20.80 -2.44 -4.38
C HIS A 244 -20.00 -1.26 -4.94
N GLU A 245 -20.62 -0.48 -5.81
CA GLU A 245 -20.03 0.74 -6.36
C GLU A 245 -19.69 1.76 -5.28
N ASP A 246 -20.59 1.95 -4.31
CA ASP A 246 -20.37 2.86 -3.18
C ASP A 246 -19.22 2.35 -2.32
N TYR A 247 -19.23 1.06 -1.97
CA TYR A 247 -18.15 0.41 -1.24
C TYR A 247 -16.77 0.67 -1.87
N GLU A 248 -16.63 0.36 -3.16
CA GLU A 248 -15.34 0.50 -3.86
C GLU A 248 -14.86 1.95 -3.90
N VAL A 249 -15.76 2.88 -4.21
CA VAL A 249 -15.40 4.29 -4.40
C VAL A 249 -14.99 4.93 -3.07
N TYR A 250 -15.64 4.59 -1.94
CA TYR A 250 -15.19 4.99 -0.61
C TYR A 250 -13.87 4.31 -0.21
N GLN A 251 -13.69 3.04 -0.58
CA GLN A 251 -12.44 2.32 -0.29
C GLN A 251 -11.25 3.00 -0.99
N VAL A 252 -11.37 3.31 -2.28
CA VAL A 252 -10.31 3.99 -3.06
C VAL A 252 -10.07 5.39 -2.55
N ARG A 253 -11.13 6.17 -2.27
CA ARG A 253 -11.01 7.51 -1.69
C ARG A 253 -10.23 7.50 -0.37
N ASP A 254 -10.48 6.52 0.50
CA ASP A 254 -9.73 6.36 1.74
C ASP A 254 -8.26 5.98 1.47
N THR A 255 -7.97 5.24 0.39
CA THR A 255 -6.59 4.91 0.00
C THR A 255 -5.86 6.14 -0.55
N VAL A 256 -6.54 6.98 -1.34
CA VAL A 256 -6.02 8.28 -1.77
C VAL A 256 -5.74 9.17 -0.55
N ARG A 257 -6.63 9.20 0.44
CA ARG A 257 -6.38 9.91 1.71
C ARG A 257 -5.09 9.45 2.39
N LYS A 258 -4.81 8.15 2.39
CA LYS A 258 -3.58 7.60 2.99
C LYS A 258 -2.33 8.00 2.23
N LEU A 259 -2.38 8.00 0.90
CA LEU A 259 -1.31 8.58 0.08
C LEU A 259 -1.10 10.06 0.42
N VAL A 260 -2.18 10.83 0.55
CA VAL A 260 -2.13 12.24 0.95
C VAL A 260 -1.51 12.41 2.35
N GLN A 261 -1.87 11.57 3.32
CA GLN A 261 -1.28 11.60 4.67
C GLN A 261 0.22 11.26 4.66
N LEU A 262 0.63 10.34 3.79
CA LEU A 262 2.04 10.00 3.59
C LEU A 262 2.83 11.19 3.04
N MET A 263 2.24 11.93 2.09
CA MET A 263 2.87 13.05 1.39
C MET A 263 2.76 14.39 2.13
N ALA A 264 1.75 14.55 2.99
CA ALA A 264 1.44 15.82 3.63
C ALA A 264 2.63 16.33 4.48
N PRO A 265 2.91 17.64 4.42
CA PRO A 265 3.98 18.25 5.20
C PRO A 265 3.74 18.04 6.70
N GLU A 266 4.82 17.82 7.43
CA GLU A 266 4.75 17.71 8.88
C GLU A 266 4.48 19.11 9.47
N PRO A 267 3.47 19.29 10.34
CA PRO A 267 3.09 20.61 10.84
C PRO A 267 4.22 21.30 11.63
N SER A 268 5.18 20.53 12.14
CA SER A 268 6.35 20.98 12.89
C SER A 268 7.54 21.36 12.01
N SER A 269 7.57 20.97 10.73
CA SER A 269 8.72 21.16 9.86
C SER A 269 8.57 22.41 8.99
N SER A 270 9.27 23.47 9.34
CA SER A 270 9.38 24.69 8.52
C SER A 270 10.11 24.47 7.19
N GLU A 271 10.82 23.35 7.04
CA GLU A 271 11.62 23.01 5.87
C GLU A 271 10.94 21.96 4.97
N SER A 272 9.65 21.67 5.19
CA SER A 272 8.95 20.67 4.40
C SER A 272 8.97 21.03 2.92
N MET A 273 9.68 20.21 2.17
CA MET A 273 9.75 20.24 0.72
C MET A 273 8.35 19.96 0.12
N ALA A 274 7.60 21.01 -0.25
CA ALA A 274 6.29 20.87 -0.89
C ALA A 274 6.35 20.22 -2.29
N LEU A 275 5.32 19.46 -2.64
CA LEU A 275 5.16 18.92 -3.99
C LEU A 275 5.07 20.07 -5.01
N ARG A 276 5.86 20.04 -6.09
CA ARG A 276 5.90 21.08 -7.13
C ARG A 276 5.04 20.73 -8.33
N GLN A 277 5.04 19.46 -8.72
CA GLN A 277 4.25 18.96 -9.83
C GLN A 277 3.43 17.75 -9.39
N LEU A 278 2.14 17.75 -9.75
CA LEU A 278 1.23 16.64 -9.56
C LEU A 278 0.48 16.33 -10.86
N ASP A 279 0.77 15.18 -11.44
CA ASP A 279 0.02 14.62 -12.57
C ASP A 279 -0.91 13.52 -12.07
N VAL A 280 -2.22 13.64 -12.28
CA VAL A 280 -3.19 12.62 -11.83
C VAL A 280 -3.85 11.94 -13.01
N LYS A 281 -3.79 10.61 -13.04
CA LYS A 281 -4.35 9.73 -14.06
C LYS A 281 -5.45 8.86 -13.45
N PRO A 282 -6.74 9.24 -13.55
CA PRO A 282 -7.82 8.36 -13.15
C PRO A 282 -7.98 7.21 -14.16
N GLU A 283 -8.17 6.00 -13.66
CA GLU A 283 -8.37 4.78 -14.47
C GLU A 283 -9.61 4.01 -13.98
N PRO A 284 -10.82 4.48 -14.34
CA PRO A 284 -12.06 3.80 -14.00
C PRO A 284 -12.18 2.45 -14.72
N GLY A 285 -12.46 1.40 -13.95
CA GLY A 285 -12.64 0.05 -14.44
C GLY A 285 -13.96 -0.11 -15.22
N PRO A 286 -13.97 -0.92 -16.30
CA PRO A 286 -15.13 -1.04 -17.19
C PRO A 286 -16.31 -1.81 -16.58
N ARG A 287 -16.09 -2.53 -15.47
CA ARG A 287 -17.03 -3.50 -14.87
C ARG A 287 -18.26 -2.88 -14.21
N GLN A 288 -18.19 -1.61 -13.79
CA GLN A 288 -19.22 -0.98 -12.97
C GLN A 288 -20.47 -0.53 -13.75
N ARG A 289 -20.47 -0.64 -15.10
CA ARG A 289 -21.59 -0.22 -15.96
C ARG A 289 -22.03 1.24 -15.77
N TRP A 290 -21.09 2.08 -15.38
CA TRP A 290 -21.35 3.50 -15.16
C TRP A 290 -21.64 4.25 -16.46
N GLU A 291 -22.63 5.14 -16.39
CA GLU A 291 -22.84 6.19 -17.39
C GLU A 291 -21.85 7.35 -17.15
N SER A 292 -21.72 8.25 -18.13
CA SER A 292 -20.74 9.33 -18.10
C SER A 292 -20.81 10.21 -16.85
N ASP A 293 -22.01 10.53 -16.36
CA ASP A 293 -22.22 11.33 -15.14
C ASP A 293 -21.81 10.58 -13.86
N GLU A 294 -21.98 9.26 -13.84
CA GLU A 294 -21.55 8.36 -12.76
C GLU A 294 -20.02 8.25 -12.73
N VAL A 295 -19.36 8.13 -13.88
CA VAL A 295 -17.88 8.11 -13.97
C VAL A 295 -17.29 9.44 -13.50
N ILE A 296 -17.87 10.58 -13.94
CA ILE A 296 -17.45 11.91 -13.50
C ILE A 296 -17.60 12.03 -11.98
N ALA A 297 -18.73 11.60 -11.42
CA ALA A 297 -18.98 11.60 -9.99
C ALA A 297 -17.93 10.77 -9.23
N ALA A 298 -17.62 9.55 -9.68
CA ALA A 298 -16.58 8.70 -9.08
C ALA A 298 -15.21 9.38 -9.08
N ILE A 299 -14.77 9.93 -10.23
CA ILE A 299 -13.45 10.58 -10.36
C ILE A 299 -13.33 11.71 -9.33
N PHE A 300 -14.22 12.71 -9.38
CA PHE A 300 -14.08 13.88 -8.50
C PHE A 300 -14.35 13.58 -7.03
N PHE A 301 -15.13 12.54 -6.73
CA PHE A 301 -15.26 12.04 -5.37
C PHE A 301 -13.93 11.47 -4.84
N VAL A 302 -13.23 10.66 -5.63
CA VAL A 302 -11.95 10.04 -5.21
C VAL A 302 -10.80 11.05 -5.18
N LEU A 303 -10.83 12.08 -6.03
CA LEU A 303 -9.79 13.11 -6.11
C LEU A 303 -9.84 14.17 -5.01
N GLU A 304 -10.99 14.38 -4.36
CA GLU A 304 -11.13 15.46 -3.39
C GLU A 304 -10.14 15.41 -2.20
N PRO A 305 -9.69 14.25 -1.67
CA PRO A 305 -8.66 14.22 -0.62
C PRO A 305 -7.33 14.83 -1.07
N LEU A 306 -6.99 14.82 -2.36
CA LEU A 306 -5.77 15.43 -2.88
C LEU A 306 -5.74 16.95 -2.70
N LEU A 307 -6.90 17.60 -2.53
CA LEU A 307 -6.98 19.03 -2.21
C LEU A 307 -6.26 19.40 -0.92
N ALA A 308 -5.99 18.44 -0.03
CA ALA A 308 -5.17 18.70 1.16
C ALA A 308 -3.67 18.86 0.87
N LEU A 309 -3.21 18.51 -0.35
CA LEU A 309 -1.86 18.79 -0.86
C LEU A 309 -1.76 20.12 -1.60
N ALA A 310 -2.83 20.94 -1.60
CA ALA A 310 -2.90 22.19 -2.37
C ALA A 310 -1.69 23.12 -2.16
N SER A 311 -1.55 24.07 -3.08
CA SER A 311 -0.37 24.92 -3.27
C SER A 311 0.75 24.24 -4.06
N ILE A 312 0.36 23.53 -5.12
CA ILE A 312 1.27 22.88 -6.07
C ILE A 312 1.38 23.77 -7.30
N ASP A 313 2.61 24.02 -7.76
CA ASP A 313 2.89 24.94 -8.87
C ASP A 313 2.26 24.45 -10.17
N ASP A 314 2.49 23.17 -10.52
CA ASP A 314 1.98 22.54 -11.73
C ASP A 314 1.08 21.35 -11.39
N VAL A 315 -0.17 21.41 -11.83
CA VAL A 315 -1.15 20.36 -11.54
C VAL A 315 -1.87 20.00 -12.83
N THR A 316 -1.77 18.73 -13.20
CA THR A 316 -2.50 18.20 -14.33
C THR A 316 -3.42 17.07 -13.89
N LEU A 317 -4.69 17.15 -14.31
CA LEU A 317 -5.61 16.02 -14.24
C LEU A 317 -5.79 15.49 -15.66
N GLN A 318 -5.28 14.30 -15.94
CA GLN A 318 -5.41 13.69 -17.25
C GLN A 318 -6.83 13.15 -17.44
N ALA A 319 -7.29 13.14 -18.69
CA ALA A 319 -8.52 12.44 -19.00
C ALA A 319 -8.25 10.92 -18.93
N PRO A 320 -9.18 10.14 -18.36
CA PRO A 320 -8.98 8.71 -18.23
C PRO A 320 -8.82 8.06 -19.62
N PRO A 321 -7.85 7.14 -19.79
CA PRO A 321 -7.76 6.38 -21.03
C PRO A 321 -8.99 5.49 -21.18
N ARG A 322 -9.39 5.21 -22.44
CA ARG A 322 -10.48 4.28 -22.70
C ARG A 322 -10.07 2.89 -22.18
N PRO A 323 -10.81 2.29 -21.23
CA PRO A 323 -10.42 1.03 -20.64
C PRO A 323 -10.52 -0.10 -21.67
N PHE A 324 -9.53 -0.98 -21.64
CA PHE A 324 -9.58 -2.22 -22.41
C PHE A 324 -10.74 -3.10 -21.90
N HIS A 325 -11.53 -3.67 -22.81
CA HIS A 325 -12.66 -4.53 -22.45
C HIS A 325 -12.77 -5.71 -23.42
N TYR A 326 -13.01 -6.90 -22.88
CA TYR A 326 -13.18 -8.14 -23.65
C TYR A 326 -14.65 -8.51 -23.88
N SER A 327 -15.60 -7.81 -23.25
CA SER A 327 -17.02 -8.17 -23.28
C SER A 327 -17.90 -6.98 -23.68
N TRP A 328 -18.87 -7.24 -24.56
CA TRP A 328 -19.89 -6.30 -24.99
C TRP A 328 -20.66 -5.67 -23.82
N LYS A 329 -20.78 -6.39 -22.69
CA LYS A 329 -21.45 -5.92 -21.48
C LYS A 329 -20.82 -4.65 -20.89
N TYR A 330 -19.57 -4.35 -21.23
CA TYR A 330 -18.83 -3.19 -20.72
C TYR A 330 -18.53 -2.13 -21.79
N LEU A 331 -19.05 -2.31 -23.00
CA LEU A 331 -18.83 -1.40 -24.12
C LEU A 331 -19.36 0.00 -23.80
N ALA A 332 -20.53 0.09 -23.15
CA ALA A 332 -21.14 1.35 -22.75
C ALA A 332 -20.27 2.13 -21.75
N THR A 333 -19.76 1.47 -20.70
CA THR A 333 -18.83 2.11 -19.74
C THR A 333 -17.56 2.56 -20.43
N ALA A 334 -16.95 1.70 -21.26
CA ALA A 334 -15.72 2.05 -21.96
C ALA A 334 -15.91 3.24 -22.90
N ALA A 335 -17.06 3.31 -23.60
CA ALA A 335 -17.43 4.45 -24.42
C ALA A 335 -17.66 5.71 -23.57
N ALA A 336 -18.35 5.60 -22.43
CA ALA A 336 -18.55 6.71 -21.50
C ALA A 336 -17.22 7.28 -20.99
N VAL A 337 -16.28 6.41 -20.58
CA VAL A 337 -14.93 6.82 -20.15
C VAL A 337 -14.15 7.47 -21.29
N GLY A 338 -14.12 6.85 -22.47
CA GLY A 338 -13.42 7.41 -23.64
C GLY A 338 -14.01 8.75 -24.11
N GLY A 339 -15.31 8.97 -23.91
CA GLY A 339 -15.99 10.21 -24.23
C GLY A 339 -15.71 11.38 -23.28
N LEU A 340 -15.11 11.12 -22.10
CA LEU A 340 -14.90 12.17 -21.09
C LEU A 340 -13.98 13.30 -21.56
N GLN A 341 -13.07 13.03 -22.51
CA GLN A 341 -12.19 14.04 -23.10
C GLN A 341 -12.95 15.21 -23.74
N THR A 342 -14.16 14.96 -24.25
CA THR A 342 -15.01 15.96 -24.92
C THR A 342 -16.21 16.38 -24.06
N ASN A 343 -16.39 15.77 -22.89
CA ASN A 343 -17.52 16.05 -22.03
C ASN A 343 -17.37 17.40 -21.33
N LYS A 344 -18.32 18.32 -21.56
CA LYS A 344 -18.29 19.69 -21.01
C LYS A 344 -18.32 19.72 -19.48
N GLU A 345 -19.10 18.86 -18.82
CA GLU A 345 -19.17 18.79 -17.34
C GLU A 345 -17.83 18.33 -16.77
N PHE A 346 -17.20 17.31 -17.37
CA PHE A 346 -15.87 16.85 -16.96
C PHE A 346 -14.82 17.95 -17.12
N LEU A 347 -14.76 18.61 -18.29
CA LEU A 347 -13.80 19.68 -18.55
C LEU A 347 -13.96 20.86 -17.58
N GLN A 348 -15.21 21.22 -17.25
CA GLN A 348 -15.50 22.27 -16.27
C GLN A 348 -15.02 21.87 -14.86
N LEU A 349 -15.36 20.67 -14.39
CA LEU A 349 -14.95 20.19 -13.07
C LEU A 349 -13.43 19.99 -12.98
N ARG A 350 -12.80 19.53 -14.07
CA ARG A 350 -11.34 19.41 -14.19
C ARG A 350 -10.68 20.77 -13.99
N LYS A 351 -11.16 21.80 -14.70
CA LYS A 351 -10.66 23.18 -14.56
C LYS A 351 -10.80 23.68 -13.12
N GLN A 352 -11.99 23.53 -12.52
CA GLN A 352 -12.25 23.95 -11.14
C GLN A 352 -11.35 23.24 -10.13
N TRP A 353 -11.11 21.93 -10.31
CA TRP A 353 -10.26 21.15 -9.42
C TRP A 353 -8.78 21.57 -9.55
N VAL A 354 -8.27 21.77 -10.77
CA VAL A 354 -6.90 22.27 -11.01
C VAL A 354 -6.72 23.65 -10.41
N GLU A 355 -7.66 24.57 -10.66
CA GLU A 355 -7.66 25.92 -10.05
C GLU A 355 -7.64 25.83 -8.51
N SER A 356 -8.40 24.93 -7.92
CA SER A 356 -8.45 24.74 -6.46
C SER A 356 -7.12 24.20 -5.89
N MET A 357 -6.41 23.36 -6.65
CA MET A 357 -5.10 22.82 -6.24
C MET A 357 -3.97 23.86 -6.36
N GLN A 358 -4.01 24.70 -7.39
CA GLN A 358 -3.00 25.73 -7.67
C GLN A 358 -3.20 27.01 -6.86
N SER A 359 -4.43 27.29 -6.41
CA SER A 359 -4.78 28.49 -5.65
C SER A 359 -4.11 28.49 -4.26
N SER A 360 -2.85 28.89 -4.25
CA SER A 360 -2.01 29.08 -3.08
C SER A 360 -2.31 30.45 -2.47
N SER A 361 -2.88 30.48 -1.26
CA SER A 361 -2.50 31.41 -0.19
C SER A 361 -2.33 32.92 -0.52
N SER A 362 -3.11 33.52 -1.42
CA SER A 362 -3.19 34.98 -1.51
C SER A 362 -4.01 35.56 -0.34
N GLY A 363 -3.48 35.48 0.89
CA GLY A 363 -3.77 36.33 2.07
C GLY A 363 -5.18 36.39 2.67
N THR A 364 -6.24 36.16 1.90
CA THR A 364 -7.61 36.15 2.37
C THR A 364 -8.03 34.71 2.51
N GLY A 365 -8.04 34.22 3.74
CA GLY A 365 -8.32 32.83 4.10
C GLY A 365 -9.40 32.19 3.23
N VAL A 366 -8.96 31.54 2.14
CA VAL A 366 -9.73 30.52 1.46
C VAL A 366 -10.07 29.60 2.58
N LYS A 367 -11.35 29.60 2.96
CA LYS A 367 -11.90 28.81 4.06
C LYS A 367 -11.37 27.43 3.80
N GLN A 368 -10.29 27.04 4.53
CA GLN A 368 -9.76 25.69 4.47
C GLN A 368 -11.00 24.85 4.53
N HIS A 369 -11.23 24.04 3.49
CA HIS A 369 -12.36 23.13 3.47
C HIS A 369 -12.42 22.60 4.88
N PRO A 370 -13.50 22.93 5.64
CA PRO A 370 -13.39 22.91 7.09
C PRO A 370 -12.83 21.55 7.41
N LYS A 371 -11.77 21.50 8.21
CA LYS A 371 -11.22 20.26 8.75
C LYS A 371 -12.37 19.62 9.53
N VAL A 372 -13.34 19.03 8.82
CA VAL A 372 -14.57 18.39 9.31
C VAL A 372 -14.29 16.92 9.54
N THR A 373 -13.03 16.49 9.49
CA THR A 373 -12.59 15.62 10.56
C THR A 373 -12.59 16.46 11.84
N LYS A 374 -13.78 16.61 12.44
CA LYS A 374 -13.93 17.06 13.84
C LYS A 374 -12.83 16.34 14.61
N ALA A 375 -11.94 17.11 15.22
CA ALA A 375 -10.86 16.57 16.04
C ALA A 375 -11.47 15.51 16.97
N GLY A 376 -11.16 14.24 16.73
CA GLY A 376 -11.74 13.12 17.47
C GLY A 376 -12.30 11.95 16.65
N VAL A 377 -12.64 12.11 15.36
CA VAL A 377 -13.20 11.00 14.54
C VAL A 377 -12.11 10.08 13.98
N GLY A 378 -10.91 10.61 13.75
CA GLY A 378 -9.80 9.86 13.14
C GLY A 378 -9.26 8.72 14.02
N THR A 379 -9.10 8.95 15.32
CA THR A 379 -8.55 7.93 16.23
C THR A 379 -9.47 6.71 16.36
N PRO A 380 -10.78 6.87 16.63
CA PRO A 380 -11.69 5.72 16.69
C PRO A 380 -11.82 4.96 15.37
N TYR A 381 -11.83 5.67 14.22
CA TYR A 381 -11.79 5.03 12.90
C TYR A 381 -10.52 4.20 12.71
N GLY A 382 -9.35 4.75 13.07
CA GLY A 382 -8.07 4.05 13.02
C GLY A 382 -8.05 2.78 13.88
N THR A 383 -8.68 2.80 15.06
CA THR A 383 -8.82 1.61 15.92
C THR A 383 -9.68 0.52 15.27
N ILE A 384 -10.83 0.89 14.68
CA ILE A 384 -11.70 -0.05 13.96
C ILE A 384 -10.95 -0.66 12.77
N GLU A 385 -10.18 0.14 12.04
CA GLU A 385 -9.40 -0.35 10.92
C GLU A 385 -8.29 -1.31 11.37
N LYS A 386 -7.56 -0.99 12.44
CA LYS A 386 -6.56 -1.90 13.03
C LYS A 386 -7.18 -3.23 13.46
N PHE A 387 -8.38 -3.19 14.06
CA PHE A 387 -9.12 -4.39 14.41
C PHE A 387 -9.51 -5.22 13.17
N ALA A 388 -10.07 -4.59 12.13
CA ALA A 388 -10.42 -5.30 10.89
C ALA A 388 -9.20 -5.98 10.23
N ARG A 389 -8.03 -5.31 10.24
CA ARG A 389 -6.78 -5.92 9.77
C ARG A 389 -6.36 -7.15 10.56
N LEU A 390 -6.50 -7.10 11.89
CA LEU A 390 -6.22 -8.25 12.74
C LEU A 390 -7.11 -9.45 12.36
N ILE A 391 -8.40 -9.20 12.08
CA ILE A 391 -9.31 -10.25 11.59
C ILE A 391 -8.83 -10.81 10.25
N TYR A 392 -8.44 -9.95 9.29
CA TYR A 392 -7.92 -10.42 8.00
C TYR A 392 -6.64 -11.26 8.12
N SER A 393 -5.71 -10.88 9.00
CA SER A 393 -4.47 -11.64 9.19
C SER A 393 -4.72 -13.01 9.83
N GLU A 394 -5.64 -13.09 10.79
CA GLU A 394 -6.03 -14.35 11.43
C GLU A 394 -6.73 -15.29 10.44
N ASP A 395 -7.67 -14.76 9.66
CA ASP A 395 -8.42 -15.52 8.66
C ASP A 395 -7.49 -16.05 7.55
N ALA A 396 -6.51 -15.24 7.13
CA ALA A 396 -5.54 -15.66 6.13
C ALA A 396 -4.57 -16.74 6.66
N ALA A 397 -4.10 -16.62 7.90
CA ALA A 397 -3.23 -17.62 8.52
C ALA A 397 -3.92 -18.99 8.60
N GLN A 398 -5.23 -19.01 8.81
CA GLN A 398 -6.02 -20.25 8.84
C GLN A 398 -6.27 -20.81 7.43
N ALA A 399 -6.49 -19.95 6.43
CA ALA A 399 -6.70 -20.36 5.05
C ALA A 399 -5.45 -20.97 4.37
N GLN A 400 -4.25 -20.63 4.83
CA GLN A 400 -2.98 -21.18 4.31
C GLN A 400 -2.72 -22.63 4.78
N GLY A 401 -3.43 -23.12 5.81
CA GLY A 401 -3.48 -24.54 6.12
C GLY A 401 -4.27 -25.28 5.04
N LYS A 402 -3.65 -26.20 4.30
CA LYS A 402 -4.19 -26.91 3.12
C LYS A 402 -5.55 -27.62 3.30
N ALA A 403 -6.20 -27.57 4.47
CA ALA A 403 -7.56 -28.05 4.69
C ALA A 403 -8.57 -26.91 4.46
N LYS A 404 -9.24 -26.94 3.31
CA LYS A 404 -10.26 -25.99 2.80
C LYS A 404 -11.49 -25.70 3.71
N SER A 405 -11.54 -26.07 4.99
CA SER A 405 -12.84 -26.23 5.66
C SER A 405 -13.00 -25.70 7.08
N LYS A 406 -12.04 -24.99 7.67
CA LYS A 406 -12.29 -24.35 8.98
C LYS A 406 -11.90 -22.87 8.96
N HIS A 407 -12.87 -22.05 8.56
CA HIS A 407 -12.93 -20.66 9.01
C HIS A 407 -12.76 -20.67 10.53
N GLY A 408 -11.77 -19.96 11.06
CA GLY A 408 -11.64 -19.82 12.50
C GLY A 408 -12.85 -19.13 13.08
N TRP A 409 -13.01 -19.28 14.39
CA TRP A 409 -14.12 -18.70 15.13
C TRP A 409 -14.19 -17.15 14.99
N THR A 410 -13.04 -16.51 14.70
CA THR A 410 -12.96 -15.09 14.37
C THR A 410 -13.68 -14.77 13.06
N SER A 411 -13.43 -15.57 12.01
CA SER A 411 -14.04 -15.42 10.69
C SER A 411 -15.56 -15.60 10.75
N SER A 412 -16.06 -16.56 11.54
CA SER A 412 -17.50 -16.79 11.68
C SER A 412 -18.22 -15.72 12.51
N SER A 413 -17.57 -15.18 13.55
CA SER A 413 -18.16 -14.15 14.43
C SER A 413 -18.14 -12.75 13.82
N PHE A 414 -17.14 -12.48 12.97
CA PHE A 414 -16.93 -11.19 12.31
C PHE A 414 -17.17 -11.23 10.80
N GLN A 415 -17.91 -12.23 10.31
CA GLN A 415 -18.31 -12.33 8.92
C GLN A 415 -18.97 -11.02 8.44
N GLY A 416 -18.54 -10.49 7.29
CA GLY A 416 -19.01 -9.21 6.75
C GLY A 416 -18.38 -7.97 7.42
N ILE A 417 -17.21 -8.09 8.06
CA ILE A 417 -16.46 -6.96 8.63
C ILE A 417 -16.17 -5.85 7.60
N GLU A 418 -16.12 -6.19 6.31
CA GLU A 418 -15.97 -5.25 5.20
C GLU A 418 -17.09 -4.22 5.19
N ARG A 419 -18.34 -4.64 5.45
CA ARG A 419 -19.50 -3.75 5.54
C ARG A 419 -19.33 -2.80 6.72
N VAL A 420 -18.91 -3.32 7.87
CA VAL A 420 -18.66 -2.50 9.07
C VAL A 420 -17.60 -1.44 8.81
N LEU A 421 -16.50 -1.84 8.16
CA LEU A 421 -15.40 -0.95 7.81
C LEU A 421 -15.86 0.11 6.78
N HIS A 422 -16.72 -0.26 5.83
CA HIS A 422 -17.36 0.70 4.92
C HIS A 422 -18.23 1.72 5.67
N LEU A 423 -19.11 1.26 6.57
CA LEU A 423 -19.93 2.16 7.38
C LEU A 423 -19.07 3.10 8.24
N ALA A 424 -17.96 2.60 8.77
CA ALA A 424 -16.99 3.39 9.51
C ALA A 424 -16.30 4.45 8.62
N ARG A 425 -15.94 4.10 7.36
CA ARG A 425 -15.42 5.06 6.37
C ARG A 425 -16.44 6.15 6.08
N VAL A 426 -17.69 5.78 5.78
CA VAL A 426 -18.76 6.75 5.51
C VAL A 426 -19.00 7.66 6.71
N ALA A 427 -19.00 7.12 7.93
CA ALA A 427 -19.14 7.91 9.15
C ALA A 427 -17.94 8.86 9.36
N HIS A 428 -16.71 8.39 9.08
CA HIS A 428 -15.50 9.21 9.14
C HIS A 428 -15.57 10.40 8.15
N GLU A 429 -15.99 10.16 6.91
CA GLU A 429 -16.16 11.19 5.88
C GLU A 429 -17.19 12.25 6.26
N ASN A 430 -18.26 11.82 6.94
CA ASN A 430 -19.33 12.70 7.38
C ASN A 430 -19.06 13.38 8.74
N GLY A 431 -17.94 13.03 9.40
CA GLY A 431 -17.66 13.49 10.76
C GLY A 431 -18.71 13.03 11.80
N ASP A 432 -19.31 11.86 11.56
CA ASP A 432 -20.37 11.27 12.38
C ASP A 432 -19.77 10.37 13.47
N LEU A 433 -19.32 11.02 14.55
CA LEU A 433 -18.72 10.36 15.70
C LEU A 433 -19.69 9.39 16.40
N ALA A 434 -20.99 9.71 16.40
CA ALA A 434 -22.00 8.86 17.04
C ALA A 434 -22.13 7.51 16.33
N THR A 435 -22.15 7.52 15.00
CA THR A 435 -22.14 6.28 14.21
C THR A 435 -20.85 5.48 14.42
N ILE A 436 -19.69 6.14 14.49
CA ILE A 436 -18.43 5.43 14.78
C ILE A 436 -18.44 4.77 16.16
N PHE A 437 -18.91 5.47 17.21
CA PHE A 437 -19.02 4.85 18.54
C PHE A 437 -20.04 3.72 18.57
N LYS A 438 -21.17 3.85 17.87
CA LYS A 438 -22.13 2.75 17.70
C LYS A 438 -21.44 1.53 17.08
N ILE A 439 -20.68 1.72 16.00
CA ILE A 439 -19.90 0.65 15.36
C ILE A 439 -18.94 -0.01 16.35
N HIS A 440 -18.16 0.81 17.08
CA HIS A 440 -17.22 0.32 18.08
C HIS A 440 -17.92 -0.53 19.17
N HIS A 441 -19.03 -0.04 19.74
CA HIS A 441 -19.80 -0.78 20.74
C HIS A 441 -20.37 -2.09 20.19
N THR A 442 -20.85 -2.12 18.95
CA THR A 442 -21.34 -3.35 18.31
C THR A 442 -20.21 -4.36 18.11
N ILE A 443 -19.03 -3.92 17.66
CA ILE A 443 -17.85 -4.79 17.55
C ILE A 443 -17.51 -5.39 18.92
N MET A 444 -17.48 -4.57 19.98
CA MET A 444 -17.20 -5.05 21.34
C MET A 444 -18.26 -6.03 21.87
N ALA A 445 -19.54 -5.77 21.59
CA ALA A 445 -20.63 -6.66 22.00
C ALA A 445 -20.51 -8.03 21.32
N ARG A 446 -20.24 -8.05 20.00
CA ARG A 446 -19.98 -9.28 19.26
C ARG A 446 -18.72 -10.00 19.73
N TRP A 447 -17.65 -9.28 20.01
CA TRP A 447 -16.43 -9.84 20.59
C TRP A 447 -16.72 -10.56 21.92
N LYS A 448 -17.45 -9.90 22.83
CA LYS A 448 -17.83 -10.49 24.11
C LYS A 448 -18.68 -11.75 23.90
N GLN A 449 -19.67 -11.68 23.01
CA GLN A 449 -20.51 -12.84 22.69
C GLN A 449 -19.71 -14.01 22.11
N ALA A 450 -18.81 -13.73 21.17
CA ALA A 450 -17.94 -14.74 20.56
C ALA A 450 -17.01 -15.38 21.59
N HIS A 451 -16.43 -14.57 22.48
CA HIS A 451 -15.56 -15.05 23.54
C HIS A 451 -16.34 -15.89 24.59
N ASP A 452 -17.54 -15.47 24.97
CA ASP A 452 -18.41 -16.26 25.87
C ASP A 452 -18.81 -17.59 25.22
N GLN A 453 -19.09 -17.60 23.92
CA GLN A 453 -19.35 -18.84 23.17
C GLN A 453 -18.11 -19.75 23.14
N GLN A 454 -16.93 -19.20 22.89
CA GLN A 454 -15.67 -19.96 22.92
C GLN A 454 -15.37 -20.53 24.32
N ARG A 455 -15.61 -19.76 25.39
CA ARG A 455 -15.45 -20.25 26.77
C ARG A 455 -16.41 -21.39 27.07
N ARG A 456 -17.66 -21.32 26.61
CA ARG A 456 -18.62 -22.42 26.75
C ARG A 456 -18.16 -23.65 25.99
N SER A 457 -17.69 -23.51 24.75
CA SER A 457 -17.18 -24.67 23.99
C SER A 457 -15.96 -25.30 24.67
N LEU A 458 -15.04 -24.50 25.21
CA LEU A 458 -13.89 -25.01 25.95
C LEU A 458 -14.30 -25.69 27.26
N ALA A 459 -15.30 -25.15 27.97
CA ALA A 459 -15.85 -25.77 29.17
C ALA A 459 -16.53 -27.12 28.86
N THR A 460 -17.28 -27.22 27.75
CA THR A 460 -17.88 -28.48 27.30
C THR A 460 -16.82 -29.52 26.95
N VAL A 461 -15.76 -29.13 26.24
CA VAL A 461 -14.64 -30.02 25.94
C VAL A 461 -13.93 -30.46 27.23
N SER A 462 -13.69 -29.52 28.16
CA SER A 462 -13.07 -29.84 29.45
C SER A 462 -13.93 -30.79 30.26
N ALA A 463 -15.25 -30.63 30.26
CA ALA A 463 -16.17 -31.54 30.94
C ALA A 463 -16.12 -32.95 30.30
N ALA A 464 -16.20 -33.03 28.98
CA ALA A 464 -16.10 -34.31 28.25
C ALA A 464 -14.75 -35.01 28.50
N VAL A 465 -13.65 -34.27 28.55
CA VAL A 465 -12.32 -34.81 28.89
C VAL A 465 -12.30 -35.29 30.34
N SER A 466 -12.82 -34.52 31.29
CA SER A 466 -12.93 -34.94 32.70
C SER A 466 -13.77 -36.22 32.83
N ASP A 467 -14.87 -36.34 32.10
CA ASP A 467 -15.73 -37.53 32.08
C ASP A 467 -14.97 -38.76 31.55
N MET A 468 -14.01 -38.60 30.62
CA MET A 468 -13.16 -39.70 30.16
C MET A 468 -12.23 -40.26 31.24
N PHE A 469 -11.78 -39.42 32.19
CA PHE A 469 -10.81 -39.83 33.23
C PHE A 469 -11.47 -40.20 34.56
N TYR A 470 -12.58 -39.54 34.90
CA TYR A 470 -13.25 -39.68 36.19
C TYR A 470 -14.63 -40.32 36.09
N GLY A 471 -15.15 -40.56 34.88
CA GLY A 471 -16.37 -41.31 34.69
C GLY A 471 -16.18 -42.75 35.17
N ASP A 472 -17.00 -43.19 36.13
CA ASP A 472 -17.06 -44.58 36.58
C ASP A 472 -17.33 -45.49 35.37
N PHE A 473 -16.28 -46.12 34.82
CA PHE A 473 -16.37 -47.13 33.77
C PHE A 473 -17.27 -48.32 34.14
N GLN A 474 -17.66 -48.43 35.42
CA GLN A 474 -18.52 -49.49 35.93
C GLN A 474 -19.99 -49.38 35.51
N ASN A 475 -20.46 -48.23 35.01
CA ASN A 475 -21.85 -48.06 34.56
C ASN A 475 -22.02 -47.94 33.03
N ALA A 476 -20.96 -48.12 32.24
CA ALA A 476 -20.92 -47.81 30.80
C ALA A 476 -21.51 -48.89 29.86
N ALA A 477 -22.22 -49.90 30.37
CA ALA A 477 -22.77 -50.99 29.54
C ALA A 477 -24.09 -50.65 28.80
N GLY A 478 -24.68 -49.46 29.00
CA GLY A 478 -26.04 -49.17 28.52
C GLY A 478 -26.25 -47.94 27.63
N HIS A 479 -25.31 -46.97 27.61
CA HIS A 479 -25.53 -45.70 26.89
C HIS A 479 -24.71 -45.63 25.60
N LYS A 480 -25.39 -45.83 24.46
CA LYS A 480 -24.86 -45.51 23.14
C LYS A 480 -24.62 -44.00 23.04
N SER A 481 -23.38 -43.60 23.26
CA SER A 481 -22.86 -42.23 23.15
C SER A 481 -22.68 -41.83 21.68
N GLU A 482 -23.77 -41.66 20.93
CA GLU A 482 -23.68 -41.16 19.55
C GLU A 482 -23.67 -39.62 19.43
N ASP A 483 -23.88 -38.87 20.53
CA ASP A 483 -24.10 -37.42 20.44
C ASP A 483 -23.14 -36.53 21.28
N LEU A 484 -22.19 -37.12 22.02
CA LEU A 484 -21.28 -36.37 22.91
C LEU A 484 -20.19 -35.57 22.16
N PHE A 485 -19.97 -35.86 20.87
CA PHE A 485 -19.03 -35.13 20.01
C PHE A 485 -19.72 -34.27 18.94
N ALA A 486 -21.05 -34.21 18.95
CA ALA A 486 -21.75 -33.21 18.16
C ALA A 486 -21.53 -31.86 18.85
N PHE A 487 -20.48 -31.14 18.42
CA PHE A 487 -20.43 -29.70 18.58
C PHE A 487 -21.59 -29.13 17.78
N TYR A 488 -22.79 -29.21 18.34
CA TYR A 488 -23.87 -28.31 17.96
C TYR A 488 -23.30 -26.92 18.28
N GLU A 489 -22.73 -26.26 17.27
CA GLU A 489 -22.89 -24.82 17.19
C GLU A 489 -24.36 -24.62 17.51
N THR A 490 -24.64 -24.12 18.71
CA THR A 490 -25.97 -23.76 19.15
C THR A 490 -26.34 -22.63 18.22
N SER A 491 -26.81 -23.04 17.05
CA SER A 491 -27.40 -22.20 16.06
C SER A 491 -28.49 -21.50 16.85
N PRO A 492 -28.46 -20.15 16.92
CA PRO A 492 -29.54 -19.42 17.57
C PRO A 492 -30.85 -20.01 17.07
N PRO A 493 -31.84 -20.20 17.98
CA PRO A 493 -32.97 -21.10 17.80
C PRO A 493 -33.46 -21.07 16.36
N SER A 494 -33.34 -22.22 15.71
CA SER A 494 -33.62 -22.49 14.31
C SER A 494 -34.91 -21.84 13.85
N SER A 495 -34.83 -20.61 13.34
CA SER A 495 -35.58 -20.24 12.16
C SER A 495 -35.04 -21.10 11.02
N SER A 496 -35.97 -21.66 10.24
CA SER A 496 -35.79 -22.42 9.00
C SER A 496 -34.53 -22.11 8.20
N ASN A 497 -34.08 -23.07 7.39
CA ASN A 497 -32.98 -23.07 6.41
C ASN A 497 -32.89 -21.87 5.42
N GLU A 498 -33.59 -20.77 5.67
CA GLU A 498 -33.42 -19.50 4.98
C GLU A 498 -32.30 -18.68 5.65
N ASP A 499 -31.30 -18.36 4.84
CA ASP A 499 -30.37 -17.24 4.97
C ASP A 499 -29.22 -17.34 5.99
N THR A 500 -28.21 -18.13 5.62
CA THR A 500 -26.79 -17.80 5.94
C THR A 500 -26.43 -16.35 5.53
N SER A 501 -27.18 -15.75 4.60
CA SER A 501 -27.16 -14.33 4.22
C SER A 501 -27.34 -13.37 5.40
N PHE A 502 -28.09 -13.73 6.46
CA PHE A 502 -28.41 -12.78 7.54
C PHE A 502 -27.19 -12.40 8.41
N LYS A 503 -26.21 -13.29 8.60
CA LYS A 503 -25.03 -13.02 9.45
C LYS A 503 -24.16 -11.89 8.92
N ASP A 504 -24.07 -11.76 7.58
CA ASP A 504 -23.29 -10.74 6.88
C ASP A 504 -23.90 -9.33 7.00
N THR A 505 -25.17 -9.22 7.40
CA THR A 505 -25.92 -7.96 7.37
C THR A 505 -25.68 -7.05 8.58
N TRP A 506 -25.01 -7.54 9.63
CA TRP A 506 -24.79 -6.79 10.89
C TRP A 506 -26.05 -6.01 11.33
N PRO A 507 -27.15 -6.70 11.67
CA PRO A 507 -28.46 -6.08 11.93
C PRO A 507 -28.45 -5.09 13.10
N GLU A 508 -27.53 -5.27 14.05
CA GLU A 508 -27.29 -4.37 15.18
C GLU A 508 -26.81 -2.98 14.70
N LEU A 509 -26.13 -2.95 13.55
CA LEU A 509 -25.73 -1.74 12.84
C LEU A 509 -26.80 -1.23 11.89
N SER A 510 -28.06 -1.65 11.99
CA SER A 510 -29.15 -1.05 11.22
C SER A 510 -29.09 0.47 11.35
N ILE A 511 -28.62 1.11 10.28
CA ILE A 511 -28.56 2.56 10.17
C ILE A 511 -29.97 2.92 9.80
N ARG A 512 -30.72 3.50 10.75
CA ARG A 512 -32.03 4.05 10.44
C ARG A 512 -31.84 5.05 9.31
N ASP A 513 -32.55 4.82 8.21
CA ASP A 513 -32.54 5.58 6.97
C ASP A 513 -33.26 6.94 7.17
N SER A 514 -32.87 7.66 8.23
CA SER A 514 -33.37 8.99 8.61
C SER A 514 -32.85 10.09 7.69
N LYS A 515 -32.06 9.70 6.68
CA LYS A 515 -31.50 10.57 5.64
C LYS A 515 -32.59 10.96 4.64
N ILE A 516 -32.53 12.19 4.17
CA ILE A 516 -33.41 12.70 3.13
C ILE A 516 -33.09 11.91 1.85
N LYS A 517 -34.07 11.23 1.27
CA LYS A 517 -33.83 10.48 0.03
C LYS A 517 -33.82 11.45 -1.15
N VAL A 518 -32.91 11.21 -2.10
CA VAL A 518 -32.78 12.05 -3.31
C VAL A 518 -34.07 12.07 -4.13
N LEU A 519 -34.86 10.99 -4.09
CA LEU A 519 -36.14 10.86 -4.81
C LEU A 519 -37.36 11.34 -4.01
N ASP A 520 -37.20 11.89 -2.81
CA ASP A 520 -38.33 12.43 -2.06
C ASP A 520 -38.93 13.63 -2.83
N VAL A 521 -40.25 13.57 -3.05
CA VAL A 521 -41.03 14.57 -3.83
C VAL A 521 -40.80 15.98 -3.27
N ASP A 522 -40.89 16.14 -1.94
CA ASP A 522 -40.75 17.46 -1.28
C ASP A 522 -39.30 17.89 -1.02
N ALA A 523 -38.31 17.06 -1.36
CA ALA A 523 -36.91 17.41 -1.14
C ALA A 523 -36.41 18.33 -2.24
N THR A 524 -35.84 19.49 -1.91
CA THR A 524 -35.14 20.34 -2.88
C THR A 524 -33.70 19.87 -3.04
N VAL A 525 -33.20 19.83 -4.27
CA VAL A 525 -31.87 19.30 -4.61
C VAL A 525 -31.02 20.38 -5.27
N LYS A 526 -29.91 20.76 -4.65
CA LYS A 526 -28.92 21.68 -5.22
C LYS A 526 -27.60 20.95 -5.45
N ARG A 527 -27.06 21.03 -6.68
CA ARG A 527 -25.75 20.46 -7.04
C ARG A 527 -24.66 21.51 -6.83
N GLU A 528 -23.62 21.17 -6.06
CA GLU A 528 -22.45 22.02 -5.80
C GLU A 528 -21.18 21.19 -6.01
N GLY A 529 -20.68 21.14 -7.25
CA GLY A 529 -19.50 20.36 -7.62
C GLY A 529 -19.65 18.86 -7.31
N ALA A 530 -18.77 18.36 -6.43
CA ALA A 530 -18.80 16.98 -5.93
C ALA A 530 -19.80 16.75 -4.77
N ARG A 531 -20.62 17.75 -4.42
CA ARG A 531 -21.59 17.67 -3.32
C ARG A 531 -23.02 17.91 -3.82
N VAL A 532 -23.96 17.30 -3.12
CA VAL A 532 -25.41 17.43 -3.36
C VAL A 532 -26.03 17.89 -2.05
N ILE A 533 -26.64 19.07 -2.06
CA ILE A 533 -27.36 19.60 -0.91
C ILE A 533 -28.83 19.25 -1.06
N LEU A 534 -29.34 18.47 -0.13
CA LEU A 534 -30.76 18.14 0.00
C LEU A 534 -31.39 19.01 1.09
N ARG A 535 -32.58 19.56 0.84
CA ARG A 535 -33.38 20.22 1.90
C ARG A 535 -34.81 19.72 1.91
N LYS A 536 -35.30 19.28 3.06
CA LYS A 536 -36.68 18.81 3.29
C LYS A 536 -37.12 19.22 4.69
N ASN A 537 -38.29 19.84 4.82
CA ASN A 537 -38.88 20.24 6.11
C ASN A 537 -37.91 21.03 7.02
N GLY A 538 -37.18 21.99 6.45
CA GLY A 538 -36.18 22.80 7.18
C GLY A 538 -34.87 22.08 7.50
N LYS A 539 -34.77 20.75 7.32
CA LYS A 539 -33.52 20.00 7.48
C LYS A 539 -32.67 20.12 6.22
N LYS A 540 -31.39 20.44 6.39
CA LYS A 540 -30.39 20.48 5.32
C LYS A 540 -29.42 19.32 5.50
N GLU A 541 -29.28 18.49 4.47
CA GLU A 541 -28.31 17.40 4.41
C GLU A 541 -27.35 17.64 3.25
N VAL A 542 -26.06 17.39 3.48
CA VAL A 542 -25.03 17.50 2.44
C VAL A 542 -24.52 16.10 2.16
N LEU A 543 -24.82 15.60 0.97
CA LEU A 543 -24.34 14.32 0.48
C LEU A 543 -23.13 14.52 -0.43
N LEU A 544 -22.21 13.57 -0.40
CA LEU A 544 -21.18 13.47 -1.42
C LEU A 544 -21.79 12.86 -2.69
N LYS A 545 -21.42 13.39 -3.86
CA LYS A 545 -21.92 12.94 -5.17
C LYS A 545 -21.20 11.65 -5.57
N THR A 546 -21.65 10.51 -5.05
CA THR A 546 -21.20 9.18 -5.48
C THR A 546 -21.90 8.76 -6.79
N PRO A 547 -21.44 7.71 -7.48
CA PRO A 547 -22.12 7.16 -8.66
C PRO A 547 -23.60 6.83 -8.41
N ALA A 548 -23.90 6.22 -7.26
CA ALA A 548 -25.28 5.93 -6.86
C ALA A 548 -26.12 7.21 -6.72
N VAL A 549 -25.56 8.28 -6.12
CA VAL A 549 -26.25 9.57 -6.02
C VAL A 549 -26.44 10.20 -7.40
N ALA A 550 -25.44 10.14 -8.29
CA ALA A 550 -25.56 10.63 -9.67
C ALA A 550 -26.69 9.92 -10.43
N ARG A 551 -26.79 8.59 -10.31
CA ARG A 551 -27.89 7.79 -10.87
C ARG A 551 -29.25 8.24 -10.36
N MET A 552 -29.39 8.43 -9.04
CA MET A 552 -30.64 8.91 -8.44
C MET A 552 -31.02 10.32 -8.91
N LEU A 553 -30.04 11.19 -9.08
CA LEU A 553 -30.24 12.53 -9.66
C LEU A 553 -30.70 12.46 -11.12
N ARG A 554 -30.20 11.51 -11.90
CA ARG A 554 -30.61 11.27 -13.29
C ARG A 554 -32.04 10.75 -13.35
N LEU A 555 -32.40 9.78 -12.51
CA LEU A 555 -33.76 9.26 -12.40
C LEU A 555 -34.76 10.35 -12.01
N ARG A 556 -34.42 11.16 -11.01
CA ARG A 556 -35.25 12.31 -10.60
C ARG A 556 -35.49 13.29 -11.75
N LYS A 557 -34.44 13.60 -12.53
CA LYS A 557 -34.56 14.49 -13.69
C LYS A 557 -35.52 13.93 -14.73
N ARG A 558 -35.47 12.62 -14.99
CA ARG A 558 -36.40 11.93 -15.91
C ARG A 558 -37.83 11.98 -15.39
N GLN A 559 -38.04 11.78 -14.08
CA GLN A 559 -39.36 11.86 -13.48
C GLN A 559 -39.98 13.27 -13.60
N ILE A 560 -39.21 14.31 -13.27
CA ILE A 560 -39.65 15.71 -13.42
C ILE A 560 -40.03 16.03 -14.88
N MET A 561 -39.31 15.47 -15.86
CA MET A 561 -39.62 15.66 -17.29
C MET A 561 -40.86 14.89 -17.76
N LEU A 562 -41.28 13.85 -17.05
CA LEU A 562 -42.50 13.09 -17.36
C LEU A 562 -43.73 13.71 -16.71
N ASP A 563 -43.55 14.37 -15.57
CA ASP A 563 -44.62 15.06 -14.84
C ASP A 563 -44.92 16.47 -15.40
N SER A 564 -43.99 17.04 -16.19
CA SER A 564 -44.12 18.33 -16.90
C SER A 564 -44.63 18.15 -18.31
#